data_AF-A0A2E8CXQ4-F1
#
_entry.id   AF-A0A2E8CXQ4-F1
#
_cell.length_a   1.000
_cell.length_b   1.000
_cell.length_c   1.000
_cell.angle_alpha   90.00
_cell.angle_beta   90.00
_cell.angle_gamma   90.00
#
_symmetry.space_group_name_H-M   'P 1'
#
loop_
_entity.id
_entity.type
_entity.pdbx_description
1 polymer ?
#
loop_
_entity_poly.entity_id
_entity_poly.type
_entity_poly.pdbx_seq_one_letter_code
_entity_poly.pdbx_strand_id
1 'polypeptide(L)'
;MAKKSLLEKVEIINSTVRTLVGATLLGGIGVGGWYGYTQFNAKELEAERHAQALSEAHEELELTHAQLEEAGVQIEQKDAEIGDLNVQVEDQQREIERLDTAMRLLKVDHRVARISVVDQRRNEENDSVVTVIEFQELNENGDPLDDVRTFEIAGDVVYVDSWVVKFDDKYVEEADIDRATSLVLFRRLFGERQEPREGFALDQEGTRPKVYGTGAELSDFEKKIWGDFWDVAHDDTKQEELGIRAIHGEAPSIKVKKGKAYRLDLRASGGLSIRIDGDIPVRESPAA
;
A
#
# COMPACT_ATOMS: atom_id res chain seq x y z
N MET A 1 -117.69 50.48 -66.01
CA MET A 1 -116.23 50.32 -65.85
C MET A 1 -115.80 50.99 -64.55
N ALA A 2 -115.43 50.22 -63.51
CA ALA A 2 -114.64 50.67 -62.33
C ALA A 2 -114.45 49.53 -61.30
N LYS A 3 -114.04 48.32 -61.74
CA LYS A 3 -113.81 47.18 -60.81
C LYS A 3 -112.51 46.41 -61.02
N LYS A 4 -111.63 46.86 -61.93
CA LYS A 4 -110.34 46.17 -62.23
C LYS A 4 -109.11 46.74 -61.51
N SER A 5 -109.17 47.89 -60.83
CA SER A 5 -107.98 48.59 -60.31
C SER A 5 -107.56 48.26 -58.86
N LEU A 6 -108.37 47.55 -58.07
CA LEU A 6 -108.08 47.26 -56.66
C LEU A 6 -107.43 45.88 -56.43
N LEU A 7 -107.53 44.97 -57.40
CA LEU A 7 -107.03 43.59 -57.27
C LEU A 7 -105.51 43.49 -57.48
N GLU A 8 -104.92 44.27 -58.38
CA GLU A 8 -103.46 44.24 -58.65
C GLU A 8 -102.60 44.76 -57.48
N LYS A 9 -103.08 45.74 -56.70
CA LYS A 9 -102.28 46.33 -55.60
C LYS A 9 -102.16 45.41 -54.38
N VAL A 10 -103.12 44.53 -54.17
CA VAL A 10 -103.12 43.58 -53.05
C VAL A 10 -102.17 42.41 -53.32
N GLU A 11 -102.04 41.97 -54.57
CA GLU A 11 -101.08 40.92 -54.96
C GLU A 11 -99.62 41.35 -54.80
N ILE A 12 -99.27 42.59 -55.18
CA ILE A 12 -97.90 43.09 -55.10
C ILE A 12 -97.42 43.22 -53.65
N ILE A 13 -98.29 43.70 -52.74
CA ILE A 13 -97.95 43.82 -51.31
C ILE A 13 -97.77 42.45 -50.68
N ASN A 14 -98.65 41.49 -50.99
CA ASN A 14 -98.54 40.13 -50.47
C ASN A 14 -97.26 39.43 -50.94
N SER A 15 -96.88 39.63 -52.21
CA SER A 15 -95.62 39.13 -52.75
C SER A 15 -94.41 39.74 -52.04
N THR A 16 -94.42 41.05 -51.79
CA THR A 16 -93.28 41.76 -51.16
C THR A 16 -93.11 41.37 -49.69
N VAL A 17 -94.20 41.27 -48.93
CA VAL A 17 -94.18 40.80 -47.55
C VAL A 17 -93.68 39.36 -47.48
N ARG A 18 -94.13 38.49 -48.40
CA ARG A 18 -93.68 37.09 -48.46
C ARG A 18 -92.18 36.99 -48.77
N THR A 19 -91.67 37.79 -49.70
CA THR A 19 -90.23 37.80 -50.02
C THR A 19 -89.39 38.32 -48.84
N LEU A 20 -89.87 39.35 -48.14
CA LEU A 20 -89.16 39.94 -47.01
C LEU A 20 -89.16 38.99 -45.81
N VAL A 21 -90.30 38.40 -45.46
CA VAL A 21 -90.41 37.36 -44.43
C VAL A 21 -89.55 36.14 -44.78
N GLY A 22 -89.54 35.73 -46.05
CA GLY A 22 -88.67 34.67 -46.55
C GLY A 22 -87.18 35.00 -46.38
N ALA A 23 -86.77 36.23 -46.70
CA ALA A 23 -85.39 36.67 -46.54
C ALA A 23 -84.96 36.76 -45.07
N THR A 24 -85.82 37.24 -44.17
CA THR A 24 -85.52 37.31 -42.73
C THR A 24 -85.46 35.91 -42.10
N LEU A 25 -86.33 34.99 -42.52
CA LEU A 25 -86.27 33.59 -42.09
C LEU A 25 -85.00 32.92 -42.59
N LEU A 26 -84.63 33.10 -43.86
CA LEU A 26 -83.40 32.55 -44.42
C LEU A 26 -82.16 33.14 -43.76
N GLY A 27 -82.14 34.45 -43.49
CA GLY A 27 -81.05 35.11 -42.76
C GLY A 27 -80.93 34.63 -41.32
N GLY A 28 -82.06 34.47 -40.62
CA GLY A 28 -82.10 33.95 -39.25
C GLY A 28 -81.67 32.47 -39.16
N ILE A 29 -82.08 31.64 -40.12
CA ILE A 29 -81.65 30.25 -40.25
C ILE A 29 -80.15 30.18 -40.59
N GLY A 30 -79.66 31.07 -41.46
CA GLY A 30 -78.24 31.16 -41.80
C GLY A 30 -77.35 31.54 -40.62
N VAL A 31 -77.74 32.56 -39.85
CA VAL A 31 -77.00 33.01 -38.65
C VAL A 31 -77.08 31.98 -37.53
N GLY A 32 -78.26 31.42 -37.29
CA GLY A 32 -78.46 30.34 -36.31
C GLY A 32 -77.70 29.07 -36.68
N GLY A 33 -77.67 28.73 -37.97
CA GLY A 33 -76.89 27.60 -38.51
C GLY A 33 -75.38 27.83 -38.39
N TRP A 34 -74.89 29.03 -38.67
CA TRP A 34 -73.46 29.38 -38.51
C TRP A 34 -73.03 29.38 -37.04
N TYR A 35 -73.83 29.94 -36.14
CA TYR A 35 -73.54 29.94 -34.70
C TYR A 35 -73.61 28.52 -34.11
N GLY A 36 -74.59 27.71 -34.53
CA GLY A 36 -74.68 26.30 -34.15
C GLY A 36 -73.51 25.47 -34.67
N TYR A 37 -73.11 25.68 -35.93
CA TYR A 37 -71.96 25.00 -36.56
C TYR A 37 -70.64 25.38 -35.87
N THR A 38 -70.42 26.65 -35.55
CA THR A 38 -69.20 27.11 -34.88
C THR A 38 -69.10 26.59 -33.45
N GLN A 39 -70.19 26.59 -32.68
CA GLN A 39 -70.21 26.01 -31.32
C GLN A 39 -70.09 24.50 -31.29
N PHE A 40 -70.65 23.80 -32.29
CA PHE A 40 -70.54 22.35 -32.39
C PHE A 40 -69.12 21.92 -32.80
N ASN A 41 -68.53 22.56 -33.81
CA ASN A 41 -67.15 22.26 -34.25
C ASN A 41 -66.07 22.77 -33.28
N ALA A 42 -66.34 23.80 -32.46
CA ALA A 42 -65.39 24.25 -31.44
C ALA A 42 -65.05 23.12 -30.44
N LYS A 43 -66.05 22.32 -30.05
CA LYS A 43 -65.86 21.15 -29.18
C LYS A 43 -65.09 20.03 -29.87
N GLU A 44 -65.33 19.83 -31.16
CA GLU A 44 -64.61 18.82 -31.96
C GLU A 44 -63.14 19.20 -32.14
N LEU A 45 -62.86 20.48 -32.41
CA LEU A 45 -61.49 21.01 -32.49
C LEU A 45 -60.75 20.97 -31.14
N GLU A 46 -61.43 21.27 -30.03
CA GLU A 46 -60.87 21.10 -28.68
C GLU A 46 -60.59 19.63 -28.38
N ALA A 47 -61.50 18.72 -28.73
CA ALA A 47 -61.30 17.28 -28.57
C ALA A 47 -60.11 16.78 -29.40
N GLU A 48 -59.93 17.26 -30.64
CA GLU A 48 -58.77 16.94 -31.46
C GLU A 48 -57.46 17.47 -30.86
N ARG A 49 -57.44 18.71 -30.35
CA ARG A 49 -56.25 19.27 -29.67
C ARG A 49 -55.91 18.51 -28.39
N HIS A 50 -56.92 18.13 -27.62
CA HIS A 50 -56.73 17.30 -26.44
C HIS A 50 -56.24 15.90 -26.81
N ALA A 51 -56.76 15.31 -27.89
CA ALA A 51 -56.27 14.02 -28.40
C ALA A 51 -54.82 14.10 -28.89
N GLN A 52 -54.44 15.18 -29.58
CA GLN A 52 -53.05 15.44 -29.99
C GLN A 52 -52.14 15.62 -28.79
N ALA A 53 -52.50 16.48 -27.83
CA ALA A 53 -51.71 16.69 -26.62
C ALA A 53 -51.57 15.40 -25.79
N LEU A 54 -52.62 14.56 -25.75
CA LEU A 54 -52.58 13.27 -25.07
C LEU A 54 -51.69 12.26 -25.82
N SER A 55 -51.65 12.30 -27.15
CA SER A 55 -50.73 11.51 -27.96
C SER A 55 -49.28 11.94 -27.77
N GLU A 56 -49.00 13.24 -27.78
CA GLU A 56 -47.66 13.81 -27.54
C GLU A 56 -47.16 13.46 -26.14
N ALA A 57 -48.01 13.65 -25.11
CA ALA A 57 -47.68 13.26 -23.75
C ALA A 57 -47.45 11.75 -23.59
N HIS A 58 -48.19 10.92 -24.35
CA HIS A 58 -47.97 9.48 -24.33
C HIS A 58 -46.63 9.11 -24.99
N GLU A 59 -46.28 9.72 -26.12
CA GLU A 59 -44.99 9.52 -26.78
C GLU A 59 -43.81 9.95 -25.88
N GLU A 60 -43.94 11.10 -25.19
CA GLU A 60 -42.96 11.55 -24.21
C GLU A 60 -42.84 10.59 -23.02
N LEU A 61 -43.96 10.05 -22.52
CA LEU A 61 -43.96 9.03 -21.46
C LEU A 61 -43.26 7.74 -21.90
N GLU A 62 -43.50 7.27 -23.11
CA GLU A 62 -42.84 6.07 -23.65
C GLU A 62 -41.32 6.30 -23.82
N LEU A 63 -40.91 7.46 -24.33
CA LEU A 63 -39.49 7.82 -24.47
C LEU A 63 -38.79 7.92 -23.10
N THR A 64 -39.43 8.58 -22.13
CA THR A 64 -38.89 8.69 -20.77
C THR A 64 -38.86 7.35 -20.05
N HIS A 65 -39.84 6.48 -20.28
CA HIS A 65 -39.84 5.12 -19.75
C HIS A 65 -38.67 4.31 -20.32
N ALA A 66 -38.47 4.34 -21.64
CA ALA A 66 -37.34 3.68 -22.29
C ALA A 66 -35.97 4.18 -21.78
N GLN A 67 -35.83 5.50 -21.57
CA GLN A 67 -34.61 6.07 -20.98
C GLN A 67 -34.38 5.63 -19.53
N LEU A 68 -35.43 5.51 -18.73
CA LEU A 68 -35.34 5.01 -17.36
C LEU A 68 -34.97 3.54 -17.31
N GLU A 69 -35.50 2.71 -18.22
CA GLU A 69 -35.11 1.31 -18.35
C GLU A 69 -33.63 1.19 -18.74
N GLU A 70 -33.16 1.96 -19.72
CA GLU A 70 -31.74 1.98 -20.11
C GLU A 70 -30.85 2.43 -18.97
N ALA A 71 -31.21 3.51 -18.27
CA ALA A 71 -30.48 4.00 -17.12
C ALA A 71 -30.46 2.96 -15.98
N GLY A 72 -31.56 2.24 -15.77
CA GLY A 72 -31.66 1.15 -14.79
C GLY A 72 -30.69 0.01 -15.10
N VAL A 73 -30.62 -0.43 -16.37
CA VAL A 73 -29.66 -1.45 -16.82
C VAL A 73 -28.22 -0.96 -16.66
N GLN A 74 -27.94 0.31 -16.98
CA GLN A 74 -26.60 0.88 -16.78
C GLN A 74 -26.21 0.96 -15.29
N ILE A 75 -27.16 1.26 -14.40
CA ILE A 75 -26.92 1.25 -12.95
C ILE A 75 -26.62 -0.17 -12.49
N GLU A 76 -27.41 -1.17 -12.90
CA GLU A 76 -27.18 -2.57 -12.52
C GLU A 76 -25.80 -3.07 -12.99
N GLN A 77 -25.41 -2.72 -14.21
CA GLN A 77 -24.07 -3.03 -14.74
C GLN A 77 -22.95 -2.37 -13.92
N LYS A 78 -23.11 -1.08 -13.58
CA LYS A 78 -22.15 -0.35 -12.76
C LYS A 78 -22.09 -0.87 -11.33
N ASP A 79 -23.22 -1.27 -10.77
CA ASP A 79 -23.28 -1.85 -9.42
C ASP A 79 -22.56 -3.20 -9.37
N ALA A 80 -22.71 -4.03 -10.42
CA ALA A 80 -21.94 -5.26 -10.57
C ALA A 80 -20.43 -4.97 -10.72
N GLU A 81 -20.05 -4.00 -11.56
CA GLU A 81 -18.65 -3.58 -11.74
C GLU A 81 -18.05 -3.04 -10.42
N ILE A 82 -18.77 -2.18 -9.69
CA ILE A 82 -18.35 -1.69 -8.37
C ILE A 82 -18.18 -2.85 -7.39
N GLY A 83 -19.06 -3.86 -7.43
CA GLY A 83 -18.94 -5.08 -6.65
C GLY A 83 -17.62 -5.80 -6.91
N ASP A 84 -17.30 -6.06 -8.18
CA ASP A 84 -16.05 -6.72 -8.58
C ASP A 84 -14.82 -5.88 -8.21
N LEU A 85 -14.86 -4.56 -8.42
CA LEU A 85 -13.77 -3.67 -8.05
C LEU A 85 -13.54 -3.65 -6.54
N ASN A 86 -14.60 -3.68 -5.73
CA ASN A 86 -14.47 -3.71 -4.27
C ASN A 86 -13.77 -4.99 -3.80
N VAL A 87 -14.07 -6.14 -4.41
CA VAL A 87 -13.37 -7.40 -4.11
C VAL A 87 -11.89 -7.31 -4.48
N GLN A 88 -11.58 -6.77 -5.66
CA GLN A 88 -10.19 -6.58 -6.08
C GLN A 88 -9.42 -5.63 -5.17
N VAL A 89 -10.04 -4.53 -4.73
CA VAL A 89 -9.42 -3.59 -3.79
C VAL A 89 -9.14 -4.28 -2.46
N GLU A 90 -10.04 -5.12 -1.97
CA GLU A 90 -9.82 -5.87 -0.73
C GLU A 90 -8.67 -6.88 -0.87
N ASP A 91 -8.62 -7.63 -1.97
CA ASP A 91 -7.53 -8.57 -2.26
C ASP A 91 -6.17 -7.86 -2.37
N GLN A 92 -6.12 -6.73 -3.08
CA GLN A 92 -4.92 -5.92 -3.21
C GLN A 92 -4.48 -5.33 -1.87
N GLN A 93 -5.42 -4.88 -1.04
CA GLN A 93 -5.12 -4.36 0.29
C GLN A 93 -4.50 -5.44 1.18
N ARG A 94 -5.04 -6.66 1.15
CA ARG A 94 -4.46 -7.82 1.85
C ARG A 94 -3.04 -8.12 1.38
N GLU A 95 -2.79 -8.07 0.07
CA GLU A 95 -1.45 -8.30 -0.47
C GLU A 95 -0.46 -7.19 -0.08
N ILE A 96 -0.90 -5.92 -0.09
CA ILE A 96 -0.08 -4.80 0.37
C ILE A 96 0.31 -4.98 1.84
N GLU A 97 -0.61 -5.38 2.70
CA GLU A 97 -0.34 -5.64 4.12
C GLU A 97 0.64 -6.80 4.33
N ARG A 98 0.51 -7.86 3.53
CA ARG A 98 1.45 -9.00 3.53
C ARG A 98 2.84 -8.55 3.12
N LEU A 99 2.96 -7.85 1.99
CA LEU A 99 4.23 -7.37 1.46
C LEU A 99 4.90 -6.34 2.37
N ASP A 100 4.13 -5.44 2.98
CA ASP A 100 4.66 -4.49 3.97
C ASP A 100 5.23 -5.21 5.19
N THR A 101 4.53 -6.24 5.69
CA THR A 101 5.01 -7.05 6.81
C THR A 101 6.29 -7.81 6.47
N ALA A 102 6.32 -8.49 5.32
CA ALA A 102 7.51 -9.16 4.78
C ALA A 102 8.69 -8.19 4.66
N MET A 103 8.45 -7.01 4.07
CA MET A 103 9.44 -5.94 3.93
C MET A 103 9.96 -5.41 5.27
N ARG A 104 9.10 -5.33 6.29
CA ARG A 104 9.49 -4.93 7.65
C ARG A 104 10.40 -5.98 8.29
N LEU A 105 10.05 -7.27 8.18
CA LEU A 105 10.85 -8.38 8.71
C LEU A 105 12.25 -8.42 8.08
N LEU A 106 12.35 -8.30 6.75
CA LEU A 106 13.63 -8.24 6.04
C LEU A 106 14.54 -7.08 6.50
N LYS A 107 13.95 -6.00 7.03
CA LYS A 107 14.66 -4.78 7.45
C LYS A 107 14.99 -4.75 8.94
N VAL A 108 14.58 -5.74 9.72
CA VAL A 108 14.93 -5.81 11.14
C VAL A 108 16.45 -5.89 11.27
N ASP A 109 17.01 -5.03 12.12
CA ASP A 109 18.41 -5.02 12.47
C ASP A 109 18.52 -5.47 13.93
N HIS A 110 19.16 -6.61 14.18
CA HIS A 110 19.41 -7.14 15.52
C HIS A 110 20.71 -6.57 16.04
N ARG A 111 20.67 -6.04 17.25
CA ARG A 111 21.86 -5.50 17.90
C ARG A 111 22.61 -6.64 18.57
N VAL A 112 23.76 -7.00 18.02
CA VAL A 112 24.48 -8.22 18.39
C VAL A 112 25.68 -7.95 19.31
N ALA A 113 26.26 -6.75 19.24
CA ALA A 113 27.39 -6.38 20.09
C ALA A 113 27.60 -4.86 20.18
N ARG A 114 28.45 -4.44 21.11
CA ARG A 114 28.89 -3.06 21.33
C ARG A 114 30.42 -3.00 21.43
N ILE A 115 30.99 -1.97 20.82
CA ILE A 115 32.38 -1.56 20.95
C ILE A 115 32.42 -0.18 21.62
N SER A 116 33.13 -0.05 22.74
CA SER A 116 33.36 1.21 23.45
C SER A 116 34.82 1.61 23.36
N VAL A 117 35.12 2.84 22.97
CA VAL A 117 36.50 3.31 22.75
C VAL A 117 36.99 4.08 23.97
N VAL A 118 37.55 3.36 24.93
CA VAL A 118 37.90 3.93 26.25
C VAL A 118 39.13 4.83 26.20
N ASP A 119 40.11 4.51 25.37
CA ASP A 119 41.30 5.33 25.23
C ASP A 119 41.89 5.29 23.82
N GLN A 120 42.62 6.34 23.46
CA GLN A 120 43.33 6.44 22.19
C GLN A 120 44.59 7.26 22.41
N ARG A 121 45.74 6.64 22.20
CA ARG A 121 47.06 7.22 22.43
C ARG A 121 47.76 7.36 21.09
N ARG A 122 48.18 8.58 20.75
CA ARG A 122 49.03 8.85 19.59
C ARG A 122 50.45 9.06 20.07
N ASN A 123 51.39 8.38 19.44
CA ASN A 123 52.80 8.64 19.60
C ASN A 123 53.26 9.57 18.47
N GLU A 124 53.72 10.76 18.83
CA GLU A 124 54.14 11.80 17.89
C GLU A 124 55.48 11.48 17.20
N GLU A 125 56.33 10.63 17.78
CA GLU A 125 57.65 10.32 17.23
C GLU A 125 57.59 9.39 16.00
N ASN A 126 56.61 8.49 15.96
CA ASN A 126 56.46 7.48 14.90
C ASN A 126 55.07 7.51 14.23
N ASP A 127 54.26 8.52 14.55
CA ASP A 127 52.85 8.67 14.13
C ASP A 127 52.00 7.40 14.36
N SER A 128 52.35 6.58 15.35
CA SER A 128 51.56 5.39 15.70
C SER A 128 50.38 5.76 16.59
N VAL A 129 49.23 5.13 16.33
CA VAL A 129 48.05 5.25 17.19
C VAL A 129 47.80 3.89 17.80
N VAL A 130 47.53 3.86 19.10
CA VAL A 130 47.05 2.68 19.82
C VAL A 130 45.68 3.03 20.37
N THR A 131 44.68 2.22 20.05
CA THR A 131 43.31 2.42 20.52
C THR A 131 42.93 1.29 21.47
N VAL A 132 42.48 1.66 22.67
CA VAL A 132 41.96 0.72 23.67
C VAL A 132 40.45 0.68 23.50
N ILE A 133 39.93 -0.51 23.24
CA ILE A 133 38.50 -0.74 23.07
C ILE A 133 38.00 -1.79 24.05
N GLU A 134 36.72 -1.71 24.34
CA GLU A 134 35.96 -2.69 25.09
C GLU A 134 34.89 -3.29 24.18
N PHE A 135 34.83 -4.61 24.10
CA PHE A 135 33.87 -5.37 23.31
C PHE A 135 32.92 -6.12 24.24
N GLN A 136 31.63 -6.11 23.91
CA GLN A 136 30.60 -6.82 24.64
C GLN A 136 29.48 -7.28 23.70
N GLU A 137 29.15 -8.57 23.74
CA GLU A 137 27.99 -9.12 23.04
C GLU A 137 26.71 -8.81 23.80
N LEU A 138 25.62 -8.63 23.06
CA LEU A 138 24.33 -8.20 23.57
C LEU A 138 23.24 -9.19 23.17
N ASN A 139 22.23 -9.33 24.04
CA ASN A 139 21.02 -10.08 23.74
C ASN A 139 20.04 -9.22 22.91
N GLU A 140 18.89 -9.80 22.55
CA GLU A 140 17.83 -9.12 21.79
C GLU A 140 17.29 -7.84 22.48
N ASN A 141 17.31 -7.80 23.81
CA ASN A 141 16.89 -6.64 24.59
C ASN A 141 17.98 -5.56 24.68
N GLY A 142 19.19 -5.85 24.20
CA GLY A 142 20.36 -4.98 24.29
C GLY A 142 21.10 -5.07 25.62
N ASP A 143 20.82 -6.08 26.44
CA ASP A 143 21.53 -6.35 27.68
C ASP A 143 22.83 -7.13 27.41
N PRO A 144 23.88 -6.91 28.20
CA PRO A 144 25.11 -7.71 28.16
C PRO A 144 24.86 -9.22 28.30
N LEU A 145 25.42 -10.00 27.37
CA LEU A 145 25.47 -11.46 27.48
C LEU A 145 26.71 -11.97 28.23
N ASP A 146 27.77 -11.15 28.28
CA ASP A 146 29.06 -11.54 28.83
C ASP A 146 29.78 -10.36 29.48
N ASP A 147 30.84 -10.69 30.21
CA ASP A 147 31.78 -9.71 30.74
C ASP A 147 32.45 -8.93 29.59
N VAL A 148 32.79 -7.68 29.89
CA VAL A 148 33.46 -6.79 28.95
C VAL A 148 34.87 -7.29 28.67
N ARG A 149 35.21 -7.46 27.40
CA ARG A 149 36.56 -7.83 26.95
C ARG A 149 37.30 -6.60 26.45
N THR A 150 38.46 -6.29 27.03
CA THR A 150 39.27 -5.12 26.66
C THR A 150 40.42 -5.51 25.76
N PHE A 151 40.61 -4.77 24.68
CA PHE A 151 41.64 -5.02 23.66
C PHE A 151 42.41 -3.73 23.32
N GLU A 152 43.69 -3.87 23.02
CA GLU A 152 44.53 -2.77 22.52
C GLU A 152 44.88 -3.02 21.04
N ILE A 153 44.28 -2.27 20.13
CA ILE A 153 44.54 -2.41 18.70
C ILE A 153 45.54 -1.36 18.19
N ALA A 154 46.29 -1.74 17.15
CA ALA A 154 47.19 -0.83 16.45
C ALA A 154 46.42 -0.05 15.37
N GLY A 155 46.25 1.25 15.60
CA GLY A 155 45.59 2.18 14.69
C GLY A 155 44.32 2.81 15.27
N ASP A 156 43.59 3.53 14.42
CA ASP A 156 42.30 4.16 14.74
C ASP A 156 41.12 3.66 13.90
N VAL A 157 41.32 2.60 13.12
CA VAL A 157 40.29 1.88 12.36
C VAL A 157 40.16 0.47 12.90
N VAL A 158 38.99 0.13 13.42
CA VAL A 158 38.69 -1.23 13.92
C VAL A 158 38.08 -2.04 12.78
N TYR A 159 38.56 -3.27 12.59
CA TYR A 159 37.93 -4.32 11.79
C TYR A 159 37.31 -5.37 12.70
N VAL A 160 36.10 -5.81 12.36
CA VAL A 160 35.41 -6.91 13.03
C VAL A 160 35.26 -8.04 12.03
N ASP A 161 36.13 -9.05 12.07
CA ASP A 161 36.05 -10.22 11.20
C ASP A 161 35.07 -11.24 11.77
N SER A 162 34.14 -11.65 10.92
CA SER A 162 33.03 -12.52 11.25
C SER A 162 32.71 -13.47 10.11
N TRP A 163 32.19 -14.65 10.42
CA TRP A 163 31.48 -15.47 9.46
C TRP A 163 29.99 -15.14 9.48
N VAL A 164 29.38 -15.03 8.32
CA VAL A 164 27.97 -14.67 8.16
C VAL A 164 27.27 -15.72 7.29
N VAL A 165 26.05 -16.07 7.68
CA VAL A 165 25.13 -16.94 6.94
C VAL A 165 23.86 -16.15 6.69
N LYS A 166 23.47 -16.03 5.42
CA LYS A 166 22.27 -15.31 4.97
C LYS A 166 21.31 -16.33 4.38
N PHE A 167 20.11 -16.39 4.94
CA PHE A 167 19.06 -17.27 4.43
C PHE A 167 18.34 -16.65 3.22
N ASP A 168 17.61 -17.46 2.48
CA ASP A 168 16.70 -16.97 1.46
C ASP A 168 15.64 -16.06 2.09
N ASP A 169 15.35 -14.95 1.41
CA ASP A 169 14.43 -13.92 1.89
C ASP A 169 13.07 -14.51 2.28
N LYS A 170 12.57 -15.53 1.56
CA LYS A 170 11.31 -16.22 1.87
C LYS A 170 11.22 -16.73 3.32
N TYR A 171 12.33 -17.20 3.90
CA TYR A 171 12.33 -17.70 5.28
C TYR A 171 12.25 -16.55 6.31
N VAL A 172 12.85 -15.41 5.97
CA VAL A 172 12.78 -14.18 6.79
C VAL A 172 11.39 -13.56 6.68
N GLU A 173 10.81 -13.53 5.49
CA GLU A 173 9.45 -13.03 5.23
C GLU A 173 8.36 -13.84 5.95
N GLU A 174 8.56 -15.16 6.06
CA GLU A 174 7.65 -16.10 6.73
C GLU A 174 7.93 -16.25 8.24
N ALA A 175 8.96 -15.57 8.77
CA ALA A 175 9.43 -15.71 10.16
C ALA A 175 9.69 -17.19 10.56
N ASP A 176 10.39 -17.92 9.70
CA ASP A 176 10.80 -19.31 9.94
C ASP A 176 11.62 -19.43 11.24
N ILE A 177 11.34 -20.46 12.04
CA ILE A 177 11.88 -20.60 13.40
C ILE A 177 13.42 -20.57 13.43
N ASP A 178 14.07 -21.21 12.46
CA ASP A 178 15.53 -21.34 12.43
C ASP A 178 16.20 -20.33 11.47
N ARG A 179 15.41 -19.67 10.61
CA ARG A 179 15.91 -18.90 9.47
C ARG A 179 15.29 -17.51 9.32
N ALA A 180 14.57 -17.04 10.34
CA ALA A 180 13.98 -15.69 10.38
C ALA A 180 15.03 -14.57 10.40
N THR A 181 16.30 -14.88 10.67
CA THR A 181 17.38 -13.89 10.72
C THR A 181 18.71 -14.50 10.31
N SER A 182 19.60 -13.67 9.78
CA SER A 182 20.95 -14.10 9.40
C SER A 182 21.74 -14.52 10.63
N LEU A 183 22.75 -15.37 10.43
CA LEU A 183 23.67 -15.80 11.49
C LEU A 183 25.04 -15.13 11.30
N VAL A 184 25.75 -14.93 12.40
CA VAL A 184 27.05 -14.29 12.56
C VAL A 184 27.86 -14.98 13.66
N LEU A 185 29.12 -15.30 13.39
CA LEU A 185 30.11 -15.76 14.37
C LEU A 185 31.28 -14.77 14.39
N PHE A 186 31.61 -14.19 15.53
CA PHE A 186 32.68 -13.20 15.64
C PHE A 186 34.03 -13.90 15.77
N ARG A 187 34.87 -13.80 14.75
CA ARG A 187 36.17 -14.50 14.77
C ARG A 187 37.21 -13.70 15.50
N ARG A 188 37.41 -12.45 15.07
CA ARG A 188 38.51 -11.63 15.57
C ARG A 188 38.26 -10.14 15.40
N LEU A 189 39.02 -9.38 16.16
CA LEU A 189 39.06 -7.93 16.11
C LEU A 189 40.52 -7.47 15.96
N PHE A 190 40.77 -6.54 15.03
CA PHE A 190 42.11 -6.01 14.79
C PHE A 190 42.07 -4.57 14.26
N GLY A 191 43.19 -3.86 14.39
CA GLY A 191 43.38 -2.52 13.84
C GLY A 191 43.93 -2.52 12.41
N GLU A 192 43.85 -1.41 11.69
CA GLU A 192 44.38 -1.28 10.32
C GLU A 192 45.91 -1.40 10.22
N ARG A 193 46.61 -1.22 11.34
CA ARG A 193 48.07 -1.35 11.42
C ARG A 193 48.51 -2.66 12.07
N GLN A 194 47.61 -3.63 12.14
CA GLN A 194 47.82 -4.95 12.72
C GLN A 194 47.54 -6.01 11.66
N GLU A 195 48.34 -7.07 11.61
CA GLU A 195 48.03 -8.19 10.72
C GLU A 195 46.81 -8.96 11.25
N PRO A 196 45.88 -9.42 10.39
CA PRO A 196 44.68 -10.13 10.86
C PRO A 196 44.96 -11.37 11.71
N ARG A 197 46.10 -12.05 11.50
CA ARG A 197 46.53 -13.20 12.31
C ARG A 197 46.98 -12.84 13.72
N GLU A 198 47.37 -11.60 13.93
CA GLU A 198 47.75 -11.06 15.24
C GLU A 198 46.57 -10.41 15.97
N GLY A 199 45.40 -10.38 15.33
CA GLY A 199 44.16 -9.87 15.90
C GLY A 199 43.70 -10.64 17.13
N PHE A 200 42.85 -10.01 17.93
CA PHE A 200 42.27 -10.60 19.12
C PHE A 200 41.13 -11.54 18.74
N ALA A 201 41.23 -12.81 19.09
CA ALA A 201 40.13 -13.76 18.91
C ALA A 201 38.95 -13.37 19.81
N LEU A 202 37.74 -13.38 19.25
CA LEU A 202 36.50 -13.10 19.98
C LEU A 202 35.83 -14.41 20.36
N ASP A 203 35.34 -15.16 19.37
CA ASP A 203 34.86 -16.53 19.52
C ASP A 203 35.93 -17.50 19.03
N GLN A 204 36.04 -18.67 19.67
CA GLN A 204 36.88 -19.74 19.15
C GLN A 204 36.19 -20.42 17.96
N GLU A 205 36.96 -20.84 16.96
CA GLU A 205 36.43 -21.64 15.85
C GLU A 205 35.79 -22.92 16.41
N GLY A 206 34.52 -23.16 16.09
CA GLY A 206 33.74 -24.28 16.66
C GLY A 206 33.09 -23.98 18.02
N THR A 207 33.24 -22.78 18.58
CA THR A 207 32.44 -22.30 19.71
C THR A 207 31.26 -21.45 19.25
N ARG A 208 30.25 -21.39 20.12
CA ARG A 208 28.95 -20.78 19.84
C ARG A 208 29.06 -19.27 19.98
N PRO A 209 28.65 -18.46 18.99
CA PRO A 209 28.41 -17.04 19.22
C PRO A 209 27.31 -16.92 20.29
N LYS A 210 27.52 -16.14 21.35
CA LYS A 210 26.58 -16.10 22.48
C LYS A 210 25.28 -15.39 22.14
N VAL A 211 25.30 -14.60 21.06
CA VAL A 211 24.20 -13.79 20.53
C VAL A 211 22.91 -14.58 20.25
N TYR A 212 22.99 -15.88 19.94
CA TYR A 212 21.83 -16.70 19.55
C TYR A 212 20.99 -17.27 20.71
N GLY A 213 21.23 -16.86 21.96
CA GLY A 213 20.62 -17.51 23.12
C GLY A 213 19.93 -16.58 24.14
N THR A 214 18.63 -16.76 24.33
CA THR A 214 17.96 -16.65 25.65
C THR A 214 18.16 -17.94 26.49
N GLY A 215 18.85 -18.93 25.95
CA GLY A 215 19.27 -20.17 26.61
C GLY A 215 20.56 -20.72 25.98
N ALA A 216 21.31 -21.54 26.71
CA ALA A 216 22.68 -21.91 26.39
C ALA A 216 22.88 -22.91 25.22
N GLU A 217 21.82 -23.31 24.50
CA GLU A 217 21.89 -24.39 23.48
C GLU A 217 21.56 -23.93 22.06
N LEU A 218 22.56 -24.05 21.15
CA LEU A 218 22.36 -23.98 19.69
C LEU A 218 21.34 -25.03 19.25
N SER A 219 20.50 -24.67 18.28
CA SER A 219 19.66 -25.65 17.60
C SER A 219 20.54 -26.63 16.82
N ASP A 220 20.03 -27.84 16.59
CA ASP A 220 20.78 -28.85 15.81
C ASP A 220 21.02 -28.39 14.36
N PHE A 221 20.17 -27.49 13.85
CA PHE A 221 20.32 -26.86 12.56
C PHE A 221 21.56 -25.97 12.50
N GLU A 222 21.73 -25.08 13.48
CA GLU A 222 22.88 -24.17 13.52
C GLU A 222 24.21 -24.94 13.72
N LYS A 223 24.21 -26.00 14.53
CA LYS A 223 25.39 -26.86 14.71
C LYS A 223 25.85 -27.46 13.38
N LYS A 224 24.93 -27.87 12.52
CA LYS A 224 25.23 -28.41 11.19
C LYS A 224 25.90 -27.37 10.31
N ILE A 225 25.40 -26.13 10.32
CA ILE A 225 25.98 -25.03 9.53
C ILE A 225 27.41 -24.71 10.00
N TRP A 226 27.60 -24.53 11.32
CA TRP A 226 28.90 -24.12 11.85
C TRP A 226 29.95 -25.22 11.83
N GLY A 227 29.56 -26.49 12.01
CA GLY A 227 30.48 -27.63 11.95
C GLY A 227 31.12 -27.81 10.58
N ASP A 228 30.36 -27.56 9.52
CA ASP A 228 30.77 -27.77 8.13
C ASP A 228 30.80 -26.45 7.33
N PHE A 229 31.06 -25.31 8.00
CA PHE A 229 30.85 -23.97 7.42
C PHE A 229 31.47 -23.80 6.02
N TRP A 230 32.75 -24.15 5.87
CA TRP A 230 33.42 -24.02 4.57
C TRP A 230 32.97 -25.07 3.56
N ASP A 231 32.60 -26.27 4.01
CA ASP A 231 32.09 -27.31 3.11
C ASP A 231 30.71 -26.93 2.57
N VAL A 232 29.87 -26.29 3.39
CA VAL A 232 28.60 -25.70 2.95
C VAL A 232 28.87 -24.51 2.01
N ALA A 233 29.84 -23.65 2.33
CA ALA A 233 30.15 -22.48 1.51
C ALA A 233 30.65 -22.79 0.08
N HIS A 234 31.18 -23.99 -0.15
CA HIS A 234 31.65 -24.42 -1.47
C HIS A 234 30.68 -25.41 -2.16
N ASP A 235 29.48 -25.62 -1.61
CA ASP A 235 28.50 -26.58 -2.12
C ASP A 235 27.10 -25.93 -2.24
N ASP A 236 26.73 -25.57 -3.46
CA ASP A 236 25.44 -24.95 -3.78
C ASP A 236 24.25 -25.86 -3.40
N THR A 237 24.41 -27.19 -3.52
CA THR A 237 23.32 -28.13 -3.18
C THR A 237 23.07 -28.13 -1.67
N LYS A 238 24.13 -28.14 -0.86
CA LYS A 238 23.99 -28.01 0.60
C LYS A 238 23.40 -26.66 1.00
N GLN A 239 23.76 -25.59 0.30
CA GLN A 239 23.19 -24.27 0.55
C GLN A 239 21.68 -24.25 0.28
N GLU A 240 21.23 -24.75 -0.87
CA GLU A 240 19.81 -24.87 -1.22
C GLU A 240 19.04 -25.74 -0.22
N GLU A 241 19.59 -26.89 0.19
CA GLU A 241 18.98 -27.77 1.20
C GLU A 241 18.79 -27.09 2.56
N LEU A 242 19.72 -26.22 2.95
CA LEU A 242 19.68 -25.48 4.21
C LEU A 242 18.92 -24.15 4.08
N GLY A 243 18.51 -23.76 2.87
CA GLY A 243 17.87 -22.47 2.61
C GLY A 243 18.82 -21.28 2.74
N ILE A 244 20.10 -21.49 2.47
CA ILE A 244 21.17 -20.48 2.55
C ILE A 244 21.34 -19.86 1.17
N ARG A 245 21.27 -18.54 1.10
CA ARG A 245 21.53 -17.74 -0.11
C ARG A 245 22.99 -17.30 -0.21
N ALA A 246 23.64 -17.08 0.93
CA ALA A 246 25.05 -16.71 0.98
C ALA A 246 25.68 -17.11 2.30
N ILE A 247 26.94 -17.55 2.24
CA ILE A 247 27.72 -17.98 3.42
C ILE A 247 29.19 -17.63 3.17
N HIS A 248 29.74 -16.71 3.97
CA HIS A 248 31.08 -16.15 3.73
C HIS A 248 31.62 -15.40 4.95
N GLY A 249 32.87 -14.94 4.86
CA GLY A 249 33.47 -14.02 5.83
C GLY A 249 33.21 -12.56 5.49
N GLU A 250 32.84 -11.75 6.49
CA GLU A 250 32.72 -10.30 6.40
C GLU A 250 33.63 -9.62 7.44
N ALA A 251 34.26 -8.51 7.05
CA ALA A 251 35.12 -7.72 7.93
C ALA A 251 34.79 -6.23 7.85
N PRO A 252 33.59 -5.78 8.26
CA PRO A 252 33.26 -4.36 8.29
C PRO A 252 34.23 -3.59 9.19
N SER A 253 34.48 -2.35 8.82
CA SER A 253 35.43 -1.50 9.53
C SER A 253 34.96 -0.06 9.66
N ILE A 254 35.46 0.60 10.70
CA ILE A 254 35.15 2.00 10.96
C ILE A 254 36.31 2.70 11.66
N LYS A 255 36.51 3.98 11.34
CA LYS A 255 37.40 4.86 12.08
C LYS A 255 36.78 5.25 13.42
N VAL A 256 37.38 4.79 14.51
CA VAL A 256 36.85 4.95 15.88
C VAL A 256 37.38 6.22 16.55
N LYS A 257 36.61 6.74 17.52
CA LYS A 257 36.97 7.94 18.29
C LYS A 257 36.84 7.67 19.78
N LYS A 258 37.85 8.12 20.54
CA LYS A 258 37.84 8.08 22.01
C LYS A 258 36.54 8.66 22.59
N GLY A 259 35.99 7.97 23.58
CA GLY A 259 34.76 8.36 24.29
C GLY A 259 33.47 8.02 23.55
N LYS A 260 33.54 7.39 22.37
CA LYS A 260 32.37 6.97 21.60
C LYS A 260 32.11 5.47 21.74
N ALA A 261 30.83 5.12 21.66
CA ALA A 261 30.35 3.76 21.53
C ALA A 261 29.86 3.51 20.09
N TYR A 262 30.02 2.28 19.65
CA TYR A 262 29.61 1.78 18.35
C TYR A 262 28.84 0.50 18.57
N ARG A 263 27.72 0.33 17.86
CA ARG A 263 26.94 -0.90 17.88
C ARG A 263 27.19 -1.70 16.61
N LEU A 264 27.20 -3.01 16.78
CA LEU A 264 27.22 -3.98 15.71
C LEU A 264 25.79 -4.47 15.51
N ASP A 265 25.26 -4.22 14.33
CA ASP A 265 23.90 -4.58 13.95
C ASP A 265 23.95 -5.63 12.84
N LEU A 266 23.25 -6.74 13.04
CA LEU A 266 23.06 -7.80 12.05
C LEU A 266 21.68 -7.63 11.41
N ARG A 267 21.65 -7.41 10.09
CA ARG A 267 20.40 -7.34 9.35
C ARG A 267 19.82 -8.73 9.18
N ALA A 268 18.51 -8.90 9.42
CA ALA A 268 17.83 -10.18 9.30
C ALA A 268 18.05 -10.86 7.94
N SER A 269 18.01 -10.09 6.85
CA SER A 269 18.26 -10.55 5.47
C SER A 269 19.70 -10.36 4.98
N GLY A 270 20.62 -9.91 5.84
CA GLY A 270 21.83 -9.24 5.41
C GLY A 270 23.08 -9.54 6.23
N GLY A 271 24.02 -8.61 6.16
CA GLY A 271 25.33 -8.74 6.81
C GLY A 271 25.47 -7.85 8.03
N LEU A 272 26.69 -7.81 8.55
CA LEU A 272 27.04 -7.04 9.73
C LEU A 272 27.29 -5.57 9.37
N SER A 273 26.77 -4.65 10.18
CA SER A 273 26.98 -3.21 10.04
C SER A 273 27.47 -2.59 11.34
N ILE A 274 28.38 -1.62 11.24
CA ILE A 274 28.84 -0.83 12.39
C ILE A 274 28.16 0.53 12.38
N ARG A 275 27.44 0.88 13.45
CA ARG A 275 26.77 2.18 13.61
C ARG A 275 27.24 2.88 14.88
N ILE A 276 27.23 4.21 14.87
CA ILE A 276 27.57 5.01 16.04
C ILE A 276 26.43 4.88 17.05
N ASP A 277 26.75 4.56 18.30
CA ASP A 277 25.82 4.38 19.42
C ASP A 277 25.84 5.56 20.41
N GLY A 278 26.60 6.61 20.08
CA GLY A 278 26.71 7.83 20.90
C GLY A 278 27.96 7.84 21.77
N ASP A 279 27.85 8.43 22.96
CA ASP A 279 28.91 8.41 23.97
C ASP A 279 28.91 7.08 24.73
N ILE A 280 30.05 6.73 25.32
CA ILE A 280 30.15 5.51 26.14
C ILE A 280 29.14 5.61 27.30
N PRO A 281 28.27 4.60 27.51
CA PRO A 281 27.31 4.61 28.61
C PRO A 281 28.01 4.74 29.96
N VAL A 282 27.46 5.57 30.84
CA VAL A 282 27.92 5.65 32.24
C VAL A 282 27.58 4.33 32.91
N ARG A 283 28.61 3.58 33.33
CA ARG A 283 28.40 2.37 34.14
C ARG A 283 28.07 2.80 35.57
N GLU A 284 26.86 2.50 36.04
CA GLU A 284 26.60 2.53 37.48
C GLU A 284 27.49 1.47 38.12
N SER A 285 28.43 1.91 38.96
CA SER A 285 29.26 0.99 39.75
C SER A 285 28.30 0.14 40.60
N PRO A 286 28.46 -1.20 40.67
CA PRO A 286 27.70 -1.99 41.62
C PRO A 286 27.89 -1.37 43.00
N ALA A 287 26.79 -1.05 43.69
CA ALA A 287 26.84 -0.64 45.08
C ALA A 287 27.63 -1.70 45.85
N ALA A 288 28.72 -1.26 46.49
CA ALA A 288 29.61 -2.09 47.30
C ALA A 288 28.89 -2.71 48.49
#